data_AF-A0A813K029-F1
#
_entry.id   AF-A0A813K029-F1
#
_cell.length_a   1.000
_cell.length_b   1.000
_cell.length_c   1.000
_cell.angle_alpha   90.00
_cell.angle_beta   90.00
_cell.angle_gamma   90.00
#
_symmetry.space_group_name_H-M   'P 1'
#
loop_
_entity.id
_entity.type
_entity.pdbx_description
1 polymer ?
#
loop_
_entity_poly.entity_id
_entity_poly.type
_entity_poly.pdbx_seq_one_letter_code
_entity_poly.pdbx_strand_id
1 'polypeptide(L)'
;MTSMAMQDWSLETINGYCKEHFGDDVECVIGEGKGRIMLARKAIKQGDILFQEPPLHIVAEDADNQAFQLVQRLCKKEPSMFDYEPLWYWTALQSLTPDQLVPKPKIGTLTPVNPQQQKRLLCLYHEPVAEASEAVKKIVQQLGLGVSPAVVEELLQAWILNCF
;
A
#
# COMPACT_ATOMS: atom_id res chain seq x y z
N MET A 1 4.55 11.34 17.62
CA MET A 1 4.85 10.10 18.34
C MET A 1 4.33 8.93 17.51
N THR A 2 5.07 8.56 16.47
CA THR A 2 4.82 7.32 15.73
C THR A 2 5.05 6.18 16.72
N SER A 3 4.03 5.38 17.01
CA SER A 3 4.06 4.46 18.15
C SER A 3 5.16 3.41 17.97
N MET A 4 5.90 3.09 19.04
CA MET A 4 6.90 2.01 19.04
C MET A 4 6.30 0.71 18.50
N ALA A 5 5.01 0.47 18.75
CA ALA A 5 4.28 -0.68 18.24
C ALA A 5 4.28 -0.77 16.70
N MET A 6 4.18 0.35 15.97
CA MET A 6 4.25 0.35 14.50
C MET A 6 5.66 -0.01 13.97
N GLN A 7 6.69 0.39 14.72
CA GLN A 7 8.08 0.14 14.35
C GLN A 7 8.42 -1.34 14.52
N ASP A 8 7.99 -1.95 15.62
CA ASP A 8 8.33 -3.34 15.95
C ASP A 8 7.76 -4.35 14.95
N TRP A 9 6.47 -4.27 14.59
CA TRP A 9 5.89 -5.24 13.65
C TRP A 9 6.45 -5.09 12.23
N SER A 10 6.82 -3.86 11.83
CA SER A 10 7.37 -3.60 10.50
C SER A 10 8.79 -4.19 10.36
N LEU A 11 9.62 -4.09 11.41
CA LEU A 11 10.95 -4.71 11.44
C LEU A 11 10.84 -6.23 11.37
N GLU A 12 9.94 -6.83 12.17
CA GLU A 12 9.69 -8.27 12.11
C GLU A 12 9.26 -8.71 10.71
N THR A 13 8.39 -7.93 10.06
CA THR A 13 7.89 -8.24 8.72
C THR A 13 8.99 -8.13 7.66
N ILE A 14 9.80 -7.08 7.71
CA ILE A 14 10.91 -6.88 6.77
C ILE A 14 12.01 -7.93 7.00
N ASN A 15 12.39 -8.19 8.24
CA ASN A 15 13.42 -9.20 8.55
C ASN A 15 12.95 -10.61 8.22
N GLY A 16 11.67 -10.92 8.44
CA GLY A 16 11.08 -12.18 7.99
C GLY A 16 11.16 -12.35 6.47
N TYR A 17 10.83 -11.30 5.72
CA TYR A 17 10.97 -11.29 4.26
C TYR A 17 12.43 -11.45 3.82
N CYS A 18 13.35 -10.70 4.42
CA CYS A 18 14.77 -10.78 4.10
C CYS A 18 15.32 -12.18 4.36
N LYS A 19 14.95 -12.80 5.47
CA LYS A 19 15.34 -14.17 5.79
C LYS A 19 14.83 -15.19 4.78
N GLU A 20 13.59 -15.04 4.32
CA GLU A 20 12.98 -15.93 3.33
C GLU A 20 13.66 -15.83 1.96
N HIS A 21 14.01 -14.61 1.52
CA HIS A 21 14.46 -14.36 0.14
C HIS A 21 15.97 -14.14 -0.03
N PHE A 22 16.64 -13.66 1.01
CA PHE A 22 18.07 -13.30 1.00
C PHE A 22 18.85 -14.02 2.12
N GLY A 23 18.21 -14.91 2.87
CA GLY A 23 18.81 -15.53 4.04
C GLY A 23 19.13 -14.51 5.14
N ASP A 24 20.11 -14.82 5.99
CA ASP A 24 20.54 -13.93 7.08
C ASP A 24 21.66 -12.97 6.63
N ASP A 25 21.77 -12.67 5.33
CA ASP A 25 22.83 -11.83 4.76
C ASP A 25 22.63 -10.33 5.01
N VAL A 26 21.39 -9.94 5.31
CA VAL A 26 21.00 -8.56 5.59
C VAL A 26 19.99 -8.51 6.74
N GLU A 27 19.95 -7.38 7.43
CA GLU A 27 18.99 -7.13 8.51
C GLU A 27 18.51 -5.68 8.46
N CYS A 28 17.21 -5.50 8.63
CA CYS A 28 16.59 -4.20 8.88
C CYS A 28 16.63 -3.87 10.37
N VAL A 29 17.15 -2.70 10.70
CA VAL A 29 17.18 -2.15 12.07
C VAL A 29 16.74 -0.69 12.08
N ILE A 30 16.52 -0.13 13.28
CA ILE A 30 16.32 1.32 13.44
C ILE A 30 17.69 2.01 13.55
N GLY A 31 17.96 2.89 12.59
CA GLY A 31 19.10 3.79 12.62
C GLY A 31 18.76 5.10 13.31
N GLU A 32 19.66 5.58 14.16
CA GLU A 32 19.54 6.86 14.84
C GLU A 32 19.39 8.01 13.82
N GLY A 33 18.27 8.73 13.88
CA GLY A 33 17.96 9.87 13.00
C GLY A 33 17.64 9.52 11.54
N LYS A 34 17.61 8.24 11.15
CA LYS A 34 17.39 7.80 9.75
C LYS A 34 16.15 6.94 9.54
N GLY A 35 15.47 6.53 10.61
CA GLY A 35 14.39 5.56 10.54
C GLY A 35 14.93 4.16 10.31
N ARG A 36 14.35 3.39 9.39
CA ARG A 36 14.80 2.03 9.10
C ARG A 36 16.01 2.04 8.17
N ILE A 37 17.00 1.22 8.48
CA ILE A 37 18.20 1.02 7.68
C ILE A 37 18.44 -0.47 7.46
N MET A 38 19.04 -0.81 6.32
CA MET A 38 19.51 -2.16 6.02
C MET A 38 21.00 -2.29 6.34
N LEU A 39 21.37 -3.30 7.11
CA LEU A 39 22.74 -3.64 7.44
C LEU A 39 23.12 -4.96 6.75
N ALA A 40 24.26 -4.97 6.08
CA ALA A 40 24.85 -6.21 5.60
C ALA A 40 25.45 -7.01 6.77
N ARG A 41 25.16 -8.31 6.84
CA ARG A 41 25.72 -9.26 7.82
C ARG A 41 26.95 -10.01 7.30
N LYS A 42 27.29 -9.85 6.01
CA LYS A 42 28.49 -10.40 5.38
C LYS A 42 29.26 -9.33 4.60
N ALA A 43 30.52 -9.65 4.30
CA ALA A 43 31.30 -8.85 3.36
C ALA A 43 30.76 -9.01 1.94
N ILE A 44 30.66 -7.89 1.21
CA ILE A 44 30.12 -7.83 -0.15
C ILE A 44 31.17 -7.20 -1.05
N LYS A 45 31.42 -7.80 -2.21
CA LYS A 45 32.41 -7.32 -3.17
C LYS A 45 31.76 -6.42 -4.20
N GLN A 46 32.58 -5.56 -4.81
CA GLN A 46 32.12 -4.74 -5.92
C GLN A 46 31.63 -5.63 -7.07
N GLY A 47 30.42 -5.33 -7.56
CA GLY A 47 29.77 -6.10 -8.62
C GLY A 47 28.84 -7.21 -8.11
N ASP A 48 28.84 -7.51 -6.81
CA ASP A 48 27.86 -8.43 -6.24
C ASP A 48 26.46 -7.81 -6.25
N ILE A 49 25.46 -8.65 -6.51
CA ILE A 49 24.05 -8.28 -6.41
C ILE A 49 23.64 -8.28 -4.93
N LEU A 50 23.17 -7.13 -4.44
CA LEU A 50 22.64 -7.00 -3.08
C LEU A 50 21.21 -7.53 -2.97
N PHE A 51 20.36 -7.07 -3.89
CA PHE A 51 18.93 -7.37 -3.91
C PHE A 51 18.47 -7.56 -5.35
N GLN A 52 17.54 -8.48 -5.53
CA GLN A 52 16.72 -8.57 -6.73
C GLN A 52 15.28 -8.75 -6.27
N GLU A 53 14.47 -7.72 -6.42
CA GLU A 53 13.10 -7.69 -5.90
C GLU A 53 12.10 -7.44 -7.03
N PRO A 54 11.03 -8.25 -7.13
CA PRO A 54 9.88 -7.87 -7.94
C PRO A 54 9.12 -6.72 -7.26
N PRO A 55 8.34 -5.92 -8.00
CA PRO A 55 7.46 -4.93 -7.41
C PRO A 55 6.50 -5.58 -6.40
N LEU A 56 6.26 -4.89 -5.27
CA LEU A 56 5.35 -5.39 -4.24
C LEU A 56 3.93 -5.60 -4.77
N HIS A 57 3.47 -4.70 -5.62
CA HIS A 57 2.20 -4.81 -6.33
C HIS A 57 2.29 -3.96 -7.60
N ILE A 58 1.61 -4.40 -8.67
CA ILE A 58 1.51 -3.66 -9.93
C ILE A 58 0.03 -3.48 -10.20
N VAL A 59 -0.37 -2.22 -10.36
CA VAL A 59 -1.72 -1.86 -10.73
C VAL A 59 -1.66 -1.04 -12.00
N ALA A 60 -2.47 -1.42 -12.97
CA ALA A 60 -2.66 -0.68 -14.20
C ALA A 60 -4.10 -0.14 -14.25
N GLU A 61 -4.30 0.89 -15.07
CA GLU A 61 -5.63 1.32 -15.45
C GLU A 61 -6.40 0.17 -16.10
N ASP A 62 -7.68 0.07 -15.77
CA ASP A 62 -8.58 -0.96 -16.31
C ASP A 62 -9.81 -0.27 -16.90
N ALA A 63 -9.67 0.18 -18.15
CA ALA A 63 -10.67 1.01 -18.82
C ALA A 63 -12.03 0.30 -18.99
N ASP A 64 -12.05 -1.03 -18.98
CA ASP A 64 -13.27 -1.83 -19.12
C ASP A 64 -13.94 -2.12 -17.76
N ASN A 65 -13.26 -1.83 -16.65
CA ASN A 65 -13.77 -2.04 -15.32
C ASN A 65 -14.68 -0.90 -14.85
N GLN A 66 -15.94 -1.24 -14.59
CA GLN A 66 -16.95 -0.27 -14.15
C GLN A 66 -16.61 0.42 -12.82
N ALA A 67 -15.85 -0.24 -11.93
CA ALA A 67 -15.38 0.36 -10.69
C ALA A 67 -14.35 1.45 -10.98
N PHE A 68 -13.38 1.19 -11.86
CA PHE A 68 -12.40 2.19 -12.27
C PHE A 68 -13.05 3.35 -13.03
N GLN A 69 -13.96 3.06 -13.96
CA GLN A 69 -14.75 4.10 -14.65
C GLN A 69 -15.55 4.97 -13.67
N LEU A 70 -16.05 4.41 -12.56
CA LEU A 70 -16.71 5.18 -11.51
C LEU A 70 -15.73 6.13 -10.83
N VAL A 71 -14.54 5.66 -10.43
CA VAL A 71 -13.49 6.51 -9.85
C VAL A 71 -13.12 7.65 -10.79
N GLN A 72 -12.89 7.36 -12.08
CA GLN A 72 -12.61 8.39 -13.09
C GLN A 72 -13.73 9.42 -13.20
N ARG A 73 -15.00 8.98 -13.21
CA ARG A 73 -16.15 9.89 -13.25
C ARG A 73 -16.24 10.78 -12.01
N LEU A 74 -15.94 10.26 -10.83
CA LEU A 74 -15.96 11.03 -9.58
C LEU A 74 -14.88 12.12 -9.60
N CYS A 75 -13.64 11.75 -9.92
CA CYS A 75 -12.52 12.69 -10.03
C CYS A 75 -12.81 13.81 -11.05
N LYS A 76 -13.40 13.45 -12.21
CA LYS A 76 -13.76 14.42 -13.25
C LYS A 76 -14.90 15.35 -12.86
N LYS A 77 -15.91 14.85 -12.13
CA LYS A 77 -17.10 15.62 -11.77
C LYS A 77 -16.84 16.61 -10.62
N GLU A 78 -15.93 16.27 -9.72
CA GLU A 78 -15.70 17.02 -8.48
C GLU A 78 -14.20 17.29 -8.26
N PRO A 79 -13.50 17.98 -9.19
CA PRO A 79 -12.05 18.12 -9.15
C PRO A 79 -11.52 18.85 -7.90
N SER A 80 -12.35 19.61 -7.19
CA SER A 80 -11.97 20.26 -5.92
C SER A 80 -12.01 19.33 -4.70
N MET A 81 -12.57 18.13 -4.85
CA MET A 81 -12.64 17.11 -3.79
C MET A 81 -11.54 16.06 -3.96
N PHE A 82 -11.14 15.78 -5.19
CA PHE A 82 -10.18 14.73 -5.53
C PHE A 82 -8.82 15.35 -5.82
N ASP A 83 -7.93 15.30 -4.83
CA ASP A 83 -6.59 15.89 -4.91
C ASP A 83 -5.63 15.11 -5.83
N TYR A 84 -5.98 13.87 -6.18
CA TYR A 84 -5.13 12.96 -6.95
C TYR A 84 -5.80 12.48 -8.25
N GLU A 85 -4.98 12.05 -9.20
CA GLU A 85 -5.47 11.37 -10.40
C GLU A 85 -6.20 10.05 -10.06
N PRO A 86 -7.18 9.60 -10.88
CA PRO A 86 -7.97 8.39 -10.62
C PRO A 86 -7.15 7.13 -10.32
N LEU A 87 -5.97 7.00 -10.96
CA LEU A 87 -5.09 5.85 -10.79
C LEU A 87 -4.64 5.66 -9.33
N TRP A 88 -4.42 6.74 -8.58
CA TRP A 88 -3.97 6.64 -7.18
C TRP A 88 -5.05 6.05 -6.27
N TYR A 89 -6.30 6.47 -6.45
CA TYR A 89 -7.42 5.85 -5.73
C TYR A 89 -7.64 4.41 -6.19
N TRP A 90 -7.41 4.12 -7.47
CA TRP A 90 -7.53 2.77 -8.01
C TRP A 90 -6.49 1.81 -7.43
N THR A 91 -5.24 2.23 -7.29
CA THR A 91 -4.19 1.40 -6.69
C THR A 91 -4.49 1.07 -5.23
N ALA A 92 -5.02 2.03 -4.46
CA ALA A 92 -5.46 1.81 -3.09
C ALA A 92 -6.59 0.76 -3.01
N LEU A 93 -7.60 0.86 -3.89
CA LEU A 93 -8.71 -0.11 -3.95
C LEU A 93 -8.26 -1.51 -4.34
N GLN A 94 -7.34 -1.62 -5.32
CA GLN A 94 -6.77 -2.90 -5.75
C GLN A 94 -5.83 -3.51 -4.70
N SER A 95 -5.42 -2.73 -3.69
CA SER A 95 -4.60 -3.19 -2.57
C SER A 95 -5.42 -3.72 -1.38
N LEU A 96 -6.74 -3.84 -1.51
CA LEU A 96 -7.60 -4.42 -0.47
C LEU A 96 -7.50 -5.95 -0.40
N THR A 97 -7.74 -6.51 0.79
CA THR A 97 -7.78 -7.96 1.01
C THR A 97 -9.17 -8.55 0.77
N PRO A 98 -9.32 -9.88 0.63
CA PRO A 98 -10.63 -10.50 0.40
C PRO A 98 -11.65 -10.15 1.47
N ASP A 99 -11.25 -10.10 2.75
CA ASP A 99 -12.15 -9.79 3.87
C ASP A 99 -12.62 -8.34 3.84
N GLN A 100 -11.78 -7.42 3.36
CA GLN A 100 -12.13 -6.00 3.19
C GLN A 100 -13.07 -5.78 2.00
N LEU A 101 -13.17 -6.75 1.08
CA LEU A 101 -14.13 -6.75 -0.02
C LEU A 101 -15.42 -7.51 0.33
N VAL A 102 -15.74 -7.68 1.62
CA VAL A 102 -17.03 -8.20 2.08
C VAL A 102 -17.87 -7.05 2.65
N PRO A 103 -19.06 -6.75 2.09
CA PRO A 103 -19.63 -7.33 0.87
C PRO A 103 -18.86 -6.90 -0.38
N LYS A 104 -19.01 -7.68 -1.46
CA LYS A 104 -18.41 -7.39 -2.77
C LYS A 104 -18.85 -6.02 -3.30
N PRO A 105 -18.03 -5.35 -4.12
CA PRO A 105 -18.41 -4.08 -4.74
C PRO A 105 -19.72 -4.22 -5.51
N LYS A 106 -20.58 -3.20 -5.38
CA LYS A 106 -21.87 -3.12 -6.10
C LYS A 106 -21.70 -2.79 -7.58
N ILE A 107 -20.55 -2.22 -7.95
CA ILE A 107 -20.23 -1.77 -9.31
C ILE A 107 -18.85 -2.30 -9.68
N GLY A 108 -18.75 -2.98 -10.82
CA GLY A 108 -17.49 -3.52 -11.33
C GLY A 108 -16.90 -4.62 -10.46
N THR A 109 -15.58 -4.81 -10.59
CA THR A 109 -14.82 -5.83 -9.87
C THR A 109 -13.56 -5.23 -9.27
N LEU A 110 -13.15 -5.76 -8.12
CA LEU A 110 -11.85 -5.50 -7.51
C LEU A 110 -11.15 -6.85 -7.33
N THR A 111 -9.86 -6.91 -7.67
CA THR A 111 -9.05 -8.11 -7.49
C THR A 111 -8.27 -7.93 -6.20
N PRO A 112 -8.61 -8.64 -5.12
CA PRO A 112 -7.93 -8.45 -3.85
C PRO A 112 -6.49 -8.96 -3.89
N VAL A 113 -5.62 -8.29 -3.14
CA VAL A 113 -4.30 -8.82 -2.78
C VAL A 113 -4.41 -9.77 -1.59
N ASN A 114 -3.42 -10.65 -1.41
CA ASN A 114 -3.38 -11.45 -0.20
C ASN A 114 -2.99 -10.58 1.02
N PRO A 115 -3.35 -10.99 2.26
CA PRO A 115 -3.05 -10.20 3.46
C PRO A 115 -1.56 -9.90 3.67
N GLN A 116 -0.67 -10.82 3.29
CA GLN A 116 0.77 -10.62 3.43
C GLN A 116 1.29 -9.55 2.47
N GLN A 117 0.75 -9.47 1.26
CA GLN A 117 1.08 -8.45 0.27
C GLN A 117 0.62 -7.07 0.74
N GLN A 118 -0.60 -6.94 1.27
CA GLN A 118 -1.06 -5.69 1.88
C GLN A 118 -0.18 -5.30 3.07
N LYS A 119 0.17 -6.26 3.94
CA LYS A 119 1.06 -6.01 5.09
C LYS A 119 2.43 -5.48 4.64
N ARG A 120 2.98 -6.00 3.53
CA ARG A 120 4.24 -5.50 2.94
C ARG A 120 4.07 -4.08 2.36
N LEU A 121 2.94 -3.76 1.71
CA LEU A 121 2.65 -2.40 1.26
C LEU A 121 2.58 -1.41 2.44
N LEU A 122 1.94 -1.81 3.54
CA LEU A 122 1.86 -1.00 4.78
C LEU A 122 3.19 -0.94 5.54
N CYS A 123 4.22 -1.69 5.13
CA CYS A 123 5.57 -1.45 5.62
C CYS A 123 6.21 -0.24 4.93
N LEU A 124 5.70 0.22 3.79
CA LEU A 124 6.20 1.43 3.14
C LEU A 124 5.89 2.67 3.97
N TYR A 125 6.56 3.79 3.68
CA TYR A 125 6.37 4.99 4.49
C TYR A 125 5.01 5.63 4.21
N HIS A 126 4.23 5.88 5.27
CA HIS A 126 3.07 6.75 5.23
C HIS A 126 2.84 7.34 6.62
N GLU A 127 2.12 8.46 6.70
CA GLU A 127 1.66 8.98 7.98
C GLU A 127 0.51 8.11 8.52
N PRO A 128 0.39 7.96 9.86
CA PRO A 128 -0.75 7.29 10.45
C PRO A 128 -2.06 8.01 10.07
N VAL A 129 -3.00 7.25 9.51
CA VAL A 129 -4.29 7.79 9.08
C VAL A 129 -5.35 7.48 10.14
N ALA A 130 -5.84 8.52 10.83
CA ALA A 130 -6.96 8.41 11.77
C ALA A 130 -8.32 8.57 11.08
N GLU A 131 -8.38 9.41 10.04
CA GLU A 131 -9.60 9.72 9.31
C GLU A 131 -9.31 9.80 7.80
N ALA A 132 -10.25 9.27 7.00
CA ALA A 132 -10.16 9.35 5.54
C ALA A 132 -10.61 10.70 5.00
N SER A 133 -10.07 11.07 3.83
CA SER A 133 -10.58 12.20 3.05
C SER A 133 -12.04 11.99 2.61
N GLU A 134 -12.75 13.08 2.32
CA GLU A 134 -14.10 13.01 1.75
C GLU A 134 -14.11 12.30 0.39
N ALA A 135 -13.04 12.44 -0.40
CA ALA A 135 -12.84 11.69 -1.64
C ALA A 135 -12.90 10.18 -1.42
N VAL A 136 -12.11 9.65 -0.49
CA VAL A 136 -12.05 8.21 -0.19
C VAL A 136 -13.37 7.73 0.41
N LYS A 137 -13.96 8.47 1.36
CA LYS A 137 -15.29 8.15 1.93
C LYS A 137 -16.33 8.01 0.83
N LYS A 138 -16.34 8.95 -0.12
CA LYS A 138 -17.27 8.95 -1.26
C LYS A 138 -17.06 7.77 -2.19
N ILE A 139 -15.81 7.43 -2.53
CA ILE A 139 -15.50 6.25 -3.36
C ILE A 139 -16.00 4.97 -2.69
N VAL A 140 -15.65 4.74 -1.42
CA VAL A 140 -16.07 3.55 -0.66
C VAL A 140 -17.59 3.44 -0.63
N GLN A 141 -18.29 4.56 -0.37
CA GLN A 141 -19.74 4.61 -0.35
C GLN A 141 -20.36 4.27 -1.73
N GLN A 142 -19.84 4.87 -2.81
CA GLN A 142 -20.39 4.70 -4.16
C GLN A 142 -20.12 3.28 -4.72
N LEU A 143 -18.98 2.68 -4.38
CA LEU A 143 -18.69 1.27 -4.69
C LEU A 143 -19.46 0.30 -3.78
N GLY A 144 -19.98 0.78 -2.65
CA GLY A 144 -20.73 -0.02 -1.69
C GLY A 144 -19.88 -1.01 -0.91
N LEU A 145 -18.63 -0.64 -0.61
CA LEU A 145 -17.68 -1.47 0.13
C LEU A 145 -17.96 -1.41 1.65
N GLY A 146 -17.70 -2.53 2.35
CA GLY A 146 -17.82 -2.64 3.80
C GLY A 146 -16.55 -2.25 4.59
N VAL A 147 -15.45 -1.94 3.90
CA VAL A 147 -14.18 -1.56 4.51
C VAL A 147 -14.25 -0.16 5.14
N SER A 148 -13.52 0.04 6.23
CA SER A 148 -13.30 1.37 6.80
C SER A 148 -12.61 2.28 5.76
N PRO A 149 -13.14 3.47 5.46
CA PRO A 149 -12.47 4.43 4.58
C PRO A 149 -11.04 4.76 5.01
N ALA A 150 -10.75 4.75 6.32
CA ALA A 150 -9.41 5.02 6.83
C ALA A 150 -8.37 4.01 6.34
N VAL A 151 -8.76 2.75 6.15
CA VAL A 151 -7.86 1.71 5.60
C VAL A 151 -7.54 1.99 4.14
N VAL A 152 -8.53 2.44 3.36
CA VAL A 152 -8.33 2.79 1.95
C VAL A 152 -7.44 4.03 1.83
N GLU A 153 -7.63 5.02 2.72
CA GLU A 153 -6.78 6.21 2.78
C GLU A 153 -5.34 5.85 3.19
N GLU A 154 -5.14 4.96 4.16
CA GLU A 154 -3.81 4.49 4.55
C GLU A 154 -3.07 3.84 3.36
N LEU A 155 -3.77 3.00 2.58
CA LEU A 155 -3.21 2.42 1.35
C LEU A 155 -2.95 3.48 0.29
N LEU A 156 -3.83 4.47 0.13
CA LEU A 156 -3.64 5.59 -0.79
C LEU A 156 -2.34 6.36 -0.46
N GLN A 157 -2.13 6.69 0.81
CA GLN A 157 -0.90 7.36 1.26
C GLN A 157 0.34 6.49 1.02
N ALA A 158 0.26 5.18 1.26
CA ALA A 158 1.34 4.25 0.95
C ALA A 158 1.71 4.26 -0.55
N TRP A 159 0.74 4.37 -1.46
CA TRP A 159 1.03 4.52 -2.89
C TRP A 159 1.64 5.89 -3.23
N ILE A 160 1.00 6.98 -2.81
CA ILE A 160 1.43 8.34 -3.19
C ILE A 160 2.86 8.65 -2.74
N LEU A 161 3.26 8.15 -1.57
CA LEU A 161 4.57 8.47 -0.99
C LEU A 161 5.70 7.53 -1.44
N ASN A 162 5.41 6.42 -2.13
CA ASN A 162 6.41 5.38 -2.41
C ASN A 162 6.44 4.89 -3.86
N CYS A 163 5.60 5.41 -4.74
CA CYS A 163 5.57 5.00 -6.14
C CYS A 163 6.49 5.85 -7.01
N PHE A 164 7.27 5.16 -7.85
CA PHE A 164 8.25 5.70 -8.78
C PHE A 164 8.02 5.14 -10.19
#